data_AF-A0A7J2IW15-F1
#
_entry.id   AF-A0A7J2IW15-F1
#
_cell.length_a   1.000
_cell.length_b   1.000
_cell.length_c   1.000
_cell.angle_alpha   90.00
_cell.angle_beta   90.00
_cell.angle_gamma   90.00
#
_symmetry.space_group_name_H-M   'P 1'
#
loop_
_entity.id
_entity.type
_entity.pdbx_description
1 polymer ?
#
loop_
_entity_poly.entity_id
_entity_poly.type
_entity_poly.pdbx_seq_one_letter_code
_entity_poly.pdbx_strand_id
1 'polypeptide(L)' 'MEALVVLKTEPSEVSLKAFLKKQGLLPYVLGGLMLVFVNGKLVEPSEVGLITISPKDEVIVLPLAQGG' A
#
# COMPACT_ATOMS: atom_id res chain seq x y z
N MET A 1 -1.07 -12.22 -14.68
CA MET A 1 -0.96 -12.82 -13.32
C MET A 1 -1.32 -11.73 -12.34
N GLU A 2 -2.61 -11.64 -11.98
CA GLU A 2 -3.14 -10.58 -11.11
C GLU A 2 -2.93 -11.00 -9.66
N ALA A 3 -1.83 -10.54 -9.06
CA ALA A 3 -1.59 -10.72 -7.63
C ALA A 3 -2.24 -9.55 -6.87
N LEU A 4 -3.47 -9.75 -6.40
CA LEU A 4 -4.08 -8.91 -5.37
C LEU A 4 -3.50 -9.31 -4.02
N VAL A 5 -2.68 -8.44 -3.42
CA VAL A 5 -2.17 -8.68 -2.06
C VAL A 5 -3.03 -7.91 -1.07
N VAL A 6 -3.92 -8.63 -0.38
CA VAL A 6 -4.70 -8.11 0.75
C VAL A 6 -3.88 -8.31 2.02
N LEU A 7 -3.39 -7.21 2.59
CA LEU A 7 -2.54 -7.26 3.77
C LEU A 7 -3.39 -7.01 5.02
N LYS A 8 -3.42 -7.97 5.95
CA LYS A 8 -4.05 -7.76 7.26
C LYS A 8 -3.20 -6.80 8.09
N THR A 9 -3.79 -5.69 8.52
CA THR A 9 -3.14 -4.68 9.36
C THR A 9 -2.90 -5.20 10.78
N GLU A 10 -1.83 -4.71 11.41
CA GLU A 10 -1.48 -5.00 12.80
C GLU A 10 -2.52 -4.42 13.77
N PRO A 11 -2.60 -4.90 15.03
CA PRO A 11 -3.62 -4.47 16.02
C PRO A 11 -3.48 -3.00 16.50
N SER A 12 -2.56 -2.22 15.94
CA SER A 12 -2.24 -0.85 16.33
C SER A 12 -2.29 0.09 15.13
N GLU A 13 -2.56 1.37 15.35
CA GLU A 13 -2.35 2.39 14.32
C GLU A 13 -0.87 2.45 13.95
N VAL A 14 -0.57 2.35 12.65
CA VAL A 14 0.79 2.37 12.12
C VAL A 14 0.86 3.27 10.89
N SER A 15 2.02 3.88 10.64
CA SER A 15 2.24 4.62 9.40
C SER A 15 2.16 3.66 8.21
N LEU A 16 1.44 4.05 7.16
CA LEU A 16 1.35 3.30 5.90
C LEU A 16 2.74 3.04 5.32
N LYS A 17 3.64 4.02 5.40
CA LYS A 17 5.05 3.88 5.02
C LYS A 17 5.76 2.75 5.77
N ALA A 18 5.58 2.68 7.10
CA ALA A 18 6.21 1.65 7.92
C ALA A 18 5.65 0.26 7.61
N PHE A 19 4.33 0.17 7.41
CA PHE A 19 3.65 -1.05 7.01
C PHE A 19 4.14 -1.58 5.66
N LEU A 20 4.16 -0.74 4.62
CA LEU A 20 4.66 -1.09 3.30
C LEU A 20 6.15 -1.46 3.33
N LYS A 21 6.95 -0.81 4.19
CA LYS A 21 8.37 -1.16 4.38
C LYS A 21 8.52 -2.55 4.98
N LYS A 22 7.72 -2.89 6.01
CA LYS A 22 7.73 -4.21 6.67
C LYS A 22 7.37 -5.33 5.70
N GLN A 23 6.46 -5.06 4.76
CA GLN A 23 6.05 -6.00 3.71
C GLN A 23 6.99 -6.01 2.49
N GLY A 24 8.03 -5.17 2.47
CA GLY A 24 8.97 -5.07 1.35
C GLY A 24 8.41 -4.40 0.10
N LEU A 25 7.23 -3.76 0.18
CA LEU A 25 6.52 -3.17 -0.96
C LEU A 25 6.87 -1.69 -1.16
N LEU A 26 7.38 -1.00 -0.13
CA LEU A 26 7.63 0.44 -0.17
C LEU A 26 8.45 0.92 -1.39
N PRO A 27 9.56 0.26 -1.80
CA PRO A 27 10.31 0.69 -2.98
C PRO A 27 9.50 0.64 -4.28
N TYR A 28 8.63 -0.36 -4.44
CA TYR A 28 7.81 -0.52 -5.64
C TYR A 28 6.67 0.50 -5.70
N VAL A 29 6.08 0.82 -4.54
CA VAL A 29 5.08 1.88 -4.41
C VAL A 29 5.71 3.25 -4.71
N LEU A 30 6.86 3.55 -4.10
CA LEU A 30 7.55 4.82 -4.35
C LEU A 30 8.09 4.94 -5.79
N GLY A 31 8.46 3.81 -6.40
CA GLY A 31 8.87 3.74 -7.80
C GLY A 31 7.71 3.78 -8.80
N GLY A 32 6.45 3.89 -8.36
CA GLY A 32 5.28 3.94 -9.24
C GLY A 32 4.96 2.62 -9.95
N LEU A 33 5.53 1.50 -9.48
CA LEU A 33 5.30 0.16 -10.03
C LEU A 33 4.10 -0.54 -9.39
N MET A 34 3.60 -0.01 -8.27
CA MET A 34 2.44 -0.52 -7.55
C MET A 34 1.49 0.61 -7.17
N LEU A 35 0.20 0.34 -7.29
CA LEU A 35 -0.88 1.18 -6.79
C LEU A 35 -1.25 0.74 -5.38
N VAL A 36 -1.49 1.69 -4.50
CA VAL A 36 -1.93 1.45 -3.12
C VAL A 36 -3.28 2.08 -2.91
N PHE A 37 -4.23 1.28 -2.41
CA PHE A 37 -5.54 1.75 -2.01
C PHE A 37 -5.70 1.56 -0.50
N VAL A 38 -6.20 2.59 0.17
CA VAL A 38 -6.60 2.53 1.58
C VAL A 38 -8.09 2.85 1.65
N ASN A 39 -8.90 1.91 2.15
CA ASN A 39 -10.36 2.01 2.18
C ASN A 39 -10.96 2.41 0.82
N GLY A 40 -10.45 1.81 -0.26
CA GLY A 40 -10.88 2.08 -1.63
C GLY A 40 -10.38 3.41 -2.24
N LYS A 41 -9.62 4.23 -1.49
CA LYS A 41 -9.02 5.46 -2.01
C LYS A 41 -7.59 5.22 -2.46
N LEU A 42 -7.27 5.64 -3.69
CA LEU A 42 -5.90 5.61 -4.19
C LEU A 42 -5.04 6.57 -3.36
N VAL A 43 -3.88 6.09 -2.92
CA VAL A 43 -2.88 6.88 -2.19
C VAL A 43 -1.71 7.12 -3.13
N GLU A 44 -1.35 8.38 -3.35
CA GLU A 44 -0.19 8.70 -4.16
C GLU A 44 1.12 8.40 -3.42
N PRO A 45 2.22 8.10 -4.14
CA PRO A 45 3.52 7.83 -3.52
C PRO A 45 4.01 8.91 -2.56
N SER A 46 3.71 10.18 -2.86
CA SER A 46 4.03 11.36 -2.03
C SER A 46 3.24 11.38 -0.70
N GLU A 47 2.04 10.82 -0.70
CA GLU A 47 1.13 10.80 0.44
C GLU A 47 1.39 9.63 1.39
N VAL A 48 2.08 8.58 0.94
CA VAL A 48 2.38 7.37 1.74
C VAL A 48 3.01 7.68 3.10
N GLY A 49 3.84 8.73 3.17
CA GLY A 49 4.47 9.18 4.42
C GLY A 49 3.55 9.93 5.39
N LEU A 50 2.40 10.39 4.90
CA LEU A 50 1.43 11.21 5.63
C LEU A 50 0.24 10.38 6.14
N ILE A 51 0.04 9.19 5.59
CA ILE A 51 -1.08 8.31 5.96
C ILE A 51 -0.72 7.40 7.14
N THR A 52 -1.64 7.36 8.11
CA THR A 52 -1.68 6.36 9.18
C THR A 52 -2.84 5.41 8.89
N ILE A 53 -2.62 4.11 9.10
CA ILE A 53 -3.62 3.06 8.90
C ILE A 53 -3.93 2.36 10.23
N SER A 54 -5.18 1.98 10.41
CA SER A 54 -5.72 1.28 11.57
C SER A 54 -5.99 -0.21 11.25
N PRO A 55 -6.19 -1.07 12.26
CA PRO A 55 -6.55 -2.48 12.05
C PRO A 55 -7.86 -2.71 11.27
N LYS A 56 -8.72 -1.69 11.23
CA LYS A 56 -10.00 -1.71 10.51
C LYS A 56 -9.88 -1.26 9.06
N ASP A 57 -8.75 -0.66 8.69
CA ASP A 57 -8.56 -0.15 7.35
C ASP A 57 -8.19 -1.27 6.40
N GLU A 58 -8.82 -1.25 5.23
CA GLU A 58 -8.50 -2.15 4.14
C GLU A 58 -7.35 -1.56 3.32
N VAL A 59 -6.23 -2.27 3.26
CA VAL A 59 -5.08 -1.88 2.43
C VAL A 59 -4.91 -2.89 1.30
N ILE A 60 -5.07 -2.40 0.07
CA ILE A 60 -4.92 -3.18 -1.16
C ILE A 60 -3.71 -2.65 -1.92
N VAL A 61 -2.81 -3.55 -2.32
CA VAL A 61 -1.67 -3.22 -3.19
C VAL A 61 -1.79 -4.00 -4.48
N LEU A 62 -1.76 -3.29 -5.61
CA LEU A 62 -1.90 -3.85 -6.95
C LEU A 62 -0.66 -3.51 -7.79
N PRO A 63 -0.12 -4.46 -8.58
CA PRO A 63 0.92 -4.13 -9.55
C PRO A 63 0.35 -3.24 -10.65
N LEU A 64 1.08 -2.18 -11.00
CA LEU A 64 0.77 -1.38 -12.19
C LEU A 64 1.23 -2.19 -13.40
N ALA A 65 0.29 -2.67 -14.22
CA ALA A 65 0.64 -3.35 -15.46
C ALA A 65 1.26 -2.34 -16.43
N GLN A 66 2.58 -2.41 -16.62
CA GLN A 66 3.22 -1.79 -17.78
C GLN A 66 2.96 -2.69 -18.98
N GLY A 67 1.80 -2.50 -19.62
CA GLY A 67 1.49 -3.16 -20.89
C GLY A 67 2.36 -2.57 -22.01
N GLY A 68 3.07 -3.45 -22.72
CA GLY A 68 3.68 -3.18 -24.01
C GLY A 68 2.94 -3.90 -25.12
#